data_AF-A0A0F8ZJD0-F1
#
_entry.id   AF-A0A0F8ZJD0-F1
#
_cell.length_a   1.000
_cell.length_b   1.000
_cell.length_c   1.000
_cell.angle_alpha   90.00
_cell.angle_beta   90.00
_cell.angle_gamma   90.00
#
_symmetry.space_group_name_H-M   'P 1'
#
loop_
_entity.id
_entity.type
_entity.pdbx_description
1 polymer ?
#
loop_
_entity_poly.entity_id
_entity_poly.type
_entity_poly.pdbx_seq_one_letter_code
_entity_poly.pdbx_strand_id
1 'polypeptide(L)'
;MSEAAKEIKTIFCDIDGCIFKHHGNIFDMAIVEKAEILPGVKEAFVRWVDNGYKIILTTGRPSSMFDITRKQLSNYGLSYHDI
;
A
#
# COMPACT_ATOMS: atom_id res chain seq x y z
N MET A 1 -28.21 20.22 11.76
CA MET A 1 -26.84 20.75 11.69
C MET A 1 -26.30 20.30 10.34
N SER A 2 -25.90 21.22 9.47
CA SER A 2 -25.32 20.84 8.17
C SER A 2 -24.04 20.08 8.45
N GLU A 3 -24.00 18.83 8.01
CA GLU A 3 -22.86 17.94 8.12
C GLU A 3 -21.73 18.54 7.29
N ALA A 4 -20.92 19.39 7.92
CA ALA A 4 -19.67 19.88 7.33
C ALA A 4 -18.93 18.63 6.87
N ALA A 5 -18.61 18.56 5.57
CA ALA A 5 -17.96 17.41 4.95
C ALA A 5 -16.87 16.90 5.90
N LYS A 6 -17.10 15.73 6.50
CA LYS A 6 -16.18 15.14 7.47
C LYS A 6 -14.82 15.10 6.79
N GLU A 7 -13.86 15.86 7.28
CA GLU A 7 -12.56 16.00 6.65
C GLU A 7 -11.87 14.63 6.65
N ILE A 8 -11.88 13.96 5.48
CA ILE A 8 -11.31 12.62 5.35
C ILE A 8 -9.80 12.78 5.37
N LYS A 9 -9.20 12.42 6.50
CA LYS A 9 -7.75 12.36 6.63
C LYS A 9 -7.20 11.35 5.63
N THR A 10 -6.12 11.74 4.95
CA THR A 10 -5.48 10.93 3.91
C THR A 10 -4.10 10.49 4.38
N ILE A 11 -3.76 9.23 4.13
CA ILE A 11 -2.46 8.62 4.39
C ILE A 11 -1.78 8.43 3.05
N PHE A 12 -0.57 8.97 2.93
CA PHE A 12 0.37 8.63 1.87
C PHE A 12 1.35 7.60 2.42
N CYS A 13 1.46 6.45 1.76
CA CYS A 13 2.29 5.35 2.23
C CYS A 13 3.14 4.81 1.08
N ASP A 14 4.46 4.86 1.25
CA ASP A 14 5.37 4.25 0.30
C ASP A 14 5.26 2.71 0.30
N ILE A 15 5.63 2.07 -0.80
CA ILE A 15 5.58 0.60 -0.92
C ILE A 15 6.88 -0.04 -0.46
N ASP A 16 8.03 0.37 -0.99
CA ASP A 16 9.27 -0.38 -0.82
C ASP A 16 10.10 0.12 0.38
N GLY A 17 10.22 -0.72 1.40
CA GLY A 17 10.81 -0.34 2.68
C GLY A 17 9.80 0.22 3.69
N CYS A 18 8.52 0.30 3.29
CA CYS A 18 7.40 0.71 4.16
C CYS A 18 6.31 -0.37 4.26
N ILE A 19 5.85 -0.91 3.12
CA ILE A 19 4.89 -2.01 3.06
C ILE A 19 5.62 -3.33 2.82
N PHE A 20 6.41 -3.39 1.75
CA PHE A 20 7.21 -4.55 1.38
C PHE A 20 8.66 -4.38 1.77
N LYS A 21 9.33 -5.49 2.08
CA LYS A 21 10.79 -5.53 2.18
C LYS A 21 11.38 -5.19 0.81
N HIS A 22 12.27 -4.20 0.78
CA HIS A 22 12.96 -3.80 -0.44
C HIS A 22 14.09 -4.79 -0.77
N HIS A 23 14.02 -5.42 -1.95
CA HIS A 23 14.97 -6.47 -2.38
C HIS A 23 16.22 -5.94 -3.11
N GLY A 24 16.40 -4.62 -3.20
CA GLY A 24 17.60 -3.99 -3.77
C GLY A 24 17.73 -4.06 -5.30
N ASN A 25 16.99 -4.93 -5.98
CA ASN A 25 16.95 -5.02 -7.44
C ASN A 25 15.52 -5.24 -7.97
N ILE A 26 15.28 -4.78 -9.20
CA ILE A 26 13.96 -4.79 -9.81
C ILE A 26 13.46 -6.20 -10.17
N PHE A 27 14.37 -7.13 -10.48
CA PHE A 27 14.02 -8.49 -10.88
C PHE A 27 13.38 -9.26 -9.73
N ASP A 28 13.94 -9.16 -8.53
CA ASP A 28 13.35 -9.78 -7.35
C ASP A 28 12.05 -9.11 -6.92
N MET A 29 11.96 -7.77 -7.04
CA MET A 29 10.72 -7.04 -6.76
C MET A 29 9.61 -7.37 -7.77
N ALA A 30 9.95 -7.82 -8.98
CA ALA A 30 8.98 -8.22 -10.01
C ALA A 30 8.40 -9.61 -9.79
N ILE A 31 8.97 -10.43 -8.90
CA ILE A 31 8.46 -11.76 -8.58
C ILE A 31 7.38 -11.62 -7.50
N VAL A 32 6.14 -11.97 -7.86
CA VAL A 32 4.97 -11.74 -7.02
C VAL A 32 5.08 -12.51 -5.69
N GLU A 33 5.54 -13.75 -5.76
CA GLU A 33 5.64 -14.67 -4.63
C GLU A 33 6.80 -14.33 -3.67
N LYS A 34 7.73 -13.45 -4.11
CA LYS A 34 8.83 -12.94 -3.28
C LYS A 34 8.49 -11.66 -2.51
N ALA A 35 7.32 -11.07 -2.73
CA ALA A 35 6.89 -9.95 -1.90
C ALA A 35 6.80 -10.42 -0.45
N GLU A 36 7.32 -9.64 0.48
CA GLU A 36 7.28 -9.90 1.93
C GLU A 36 6.82 -8.62 2.61
N ILE A 37 5.73 -8.66 3.38
CA ILE A 37 5.30 -7.47 4.14
C ILE A 37 6.19 -7.24 5.37
N LEU A 38 6.40 -5.98 5.72
CA LEU A 38 7.09 -5.59 6.94
C LEU A 38 6.21 -5.80 8.20
N PRO A 39 6.81 -5.98 9.39
CA PRO A 39 6.06 -6.11 10.64
C PRO A 39 5.16 -4.89 10.89
N GLY A 40 3.93 -5.13 11.36
CA GLY A 40 2.98 -4.06 11.71
C GLY A 40 2.15 -3.51 10.54
N VAL A 41 2.45 -3.90 9.28
CA VAL A 41 1.76 -3.39 8.10
C VAL A 41 0.28 -3.78 8.09
N LYS A 42 -0.04 -5.05 8.37
CA LYS A 42 -1.44 -5.49 8.40
C LYS A 42 -2.25 -4.77 9.47
N GLU A 43 -1.68 -4.65 10.67
CA GLU A 43 -2.29 -3.97 11.81
C GLU A 43 -2.49 -2.47 11.52
N ALA A 44 -1.54 -1.85 10.82
CA ALA A 44 -1.66 -0.46 10.38
C ALA A 44 -2.80 -0.28 9.38
N PHE A 45 -2.86 -1.10 8.33
CA PHE A 45 -3.92 -1.03 7.31
C PHE A 45 -5.31 -1.28 7.90
N VAL A 46 -5.48 -2.28 8.77
CA VAL A 46 -6.74 -2.52 9.48
C VAL A 46 -7.16 -1.27 10.25
N ARG A 47 -6.27 -0.71 11.07
CA ARG A 47 -6.54 0.53 11.81
C ARG A 47 -6.90 1.69 10.88
N TRP A 48 -6.23 1.82 9.73
CA TRP A 48 -6.50 2.91 8.80
C TRP A 48 -7.88 2.79 8.15
N VAL A 49 -8.24 1.58 7.74
CA VAL A 49 -9.56 1.28 7.18
C VAL A 49 -10.66 1.50 8.22
N ASP A 50 -10.49 0.98 9.45
CA ASP A 50 -11.46 1.10 10.53
C ASP A 50 -11.74 2.55 10.94
N ASN A 51 -10.74 3.42 10.81
CA ASN A 51 -10.89 4.85 11.09
C ASN A 51 -11.37 5.67 9.87
N GLY A 52 -11.62 5.02 8.73
CA GLY A 52 -12.11 5.68 7.52
C GLY A 52 -11.10 6.62 6.86
N TYR A 53 -9.80 6.33 6.99
CA TYR A 53 -8.78 7.11 6.28
C TYR A 53 -8.81 6.80 4.78
N LYS A 54 -8.60 7.83 3.95
CA LYS A 54 -8.24 7.63 2.54
C LYS A 54 -6.77 7.18 2.49
N ILE A 55 -6.49 6.08 1.80
CA ILE A 55 -5.15 5.50 1.72
C ILE A 55 -4.66 5.61 0.27
N ILE A 56 -3.59 6.35 0.06
CA ILE A 56 -2.91 6.53 -1.22
C ILE A 56 -1.53 5.93 -1.10
N LEU A 57 -1.26 4.94 -1.92
CA LEU A 57 0.06 4.33 -1.99
C LEU A 57 0.93 5.14 -2.93
N THR A 58 2.23 5.15 -2.68
CA THR A 58 3.21 5.77 -3.57
C THR A 58 4.35 4.79 -3.76
N THR A 59 5.02 4.84 -4.90
CA THR A 59 6.19 3.98 -5.14
C THR A 59 7.16 4.61 -6.10
N GLY A 60 8.45 4.31 -5.90
CA GLY A 60 9.51 4.57 -6.88
C GLY A 60 9.62 3.52 -7.98
N ARG A 61 8.81 2.46 -7.95
CA ARG A 61 8.80 1.42 -9.00
C ARG A 61 8.38 2.03 -10.33
N PRO A 62 9.00 1.62 -11.45
CA PRO A 62 8.59 2.08 -12.77
C PRO A 62 7.17 1.61 -13.11
N SER A 63 6.46 2.38 -13.93
CA SER A 63 5.07 2.08 -14.33
C SER A 63 4.90 0.70 -14.98
N SER A 64 5.95 0.13 -15.58
CA SER A 64 5.93 -1.24 -16.12
C SER A 64 5.69 -2.32 -15.05
N MET A 65 5.87 -1.99 -13.76
CA MET A 65 5.61 -2.88 -12.63
C MET A 65 4.23 -2.67 -12.00
N PHE A 66 3.38 -1.81 -12.56
CA PHE A 66 2.11 -1.44 -11.96
C PHE A 66 1.22 -2.67 -11.67
N ASP A 67 0.99 -3.51 -12.67
CA ASP A 67 0.15 -4.70 -12.52
C ASP A 67 0.71 -5.70 -11.51
N ILE A 68 2.02 -5.91 -11.54
CA ILE A 68 2.73 -6.79 -10.58
C ILE A 68 2.57 -6.25 -9.16
N THR A 69 2.76 -4.94 -8.98
CA THR A 69 2.64 -4.27 -7.68
C THR A 69 1.23 -4.40 -7.12
N ARG A 70 0.20 -4.19 -7.96
CA ARG A 70 -1.21 -4.39 -7.55
C ARG A 70 -1.50 -5.84 -7.19
N LYS A 71 -0.95 -6.81 -7.93
CA LYS A 71 -1.10 -8.24 -7.62
C LYS A 71 -0.45 -8.59 -6.28
N GLN A 72 0.74 -8.07 -6.00
CA GLN A 72 1.42 -8.26 -4.70
C GLN A 72 0.60 -7.69 -3.55
N LEU A 73 0.11 -6.45 -3.67
CA LEU A 73 -0.77 -5.83 -2.66
C LEU A 73 -2.05 -6.64 -2.43
N SER A 74 -2.67 -7.12 -3.51
CA SER A 74 -3.88 -7.94 -3.46
C SER A 74 -3.64 -9.30 -2.80
N ASN A 75 -2.48 -9.94 -3.02
CA ASN A 75 -2.14 -11.22 -2.37
C ASN A 75 -2.09 -11.10 -0.85
N TYR A 76 -1.78 -9.91 -0.33
CA TYR A 76 -1.80 -9.63 1.12
C TYR A 76 -3.14 -9.07 1.62
N GLY A 77 -4.12 -8.87 0.75
CA GLY A 77 -5.42 -8.31 1.08
C GLY A 77 -5.37 -6.86 1.57
N LEU A 78 -4.39 -6.08 1.10
CA LEU A 78 -4.24 -4.67 1.53
C LEU A 78 -5.20 -3.77 0.76
N SER A 79 -6.10 -3.09 1.48
CA SER A 79 -7.06 -2.15 0.92
C SER A 79 -6.47 -0.74 0.80
N TYR A 80 -6.62 -0.13 -0.37
CA TYR A 80 -6.18 1.23 -0.67
C TYR A 80 -7.12 1.87 -1.70
N HIS A 81 -7.04 3.20 -1.85
CA HIS A 81 -7.90 3.96 -2.75
C HIS A 81 -7.20 4.27 -4.08
N ASP A 82 -5.89 4.53 -4.05
CA ASP A 82 -5.09 4.84 -5.23
C ASP A 82 -3.61 4.47 -5.01
N ILE A 83 -2.82 4.38 -6.09
CA ILE A 83 -1.39 4.02 -6.10
C ILE A 83 -0.62 4.76 -7.20
#